data_AF-A0A399RLK7-F1
#
_entry.id   AF-A0A399RLK7-F1
#
_cell.length_a   1.000
_cell.length_b   1.000
_cell.length_c   1.000
_cell.angle_alpha   90.00
_cell.angle_beta   90.00
_cell.angle_gamma   90.00
#
_symmetry.space_group_name_H-M   'P 1'
#
loop_
_entity.id
_entity.type
_entity.pdbx_description
1 polymer ?
#
loop_
_entity_poly.entity_id
_entity_poly.type
_entity_poly.pdbx_seq_one_letter_code
_entity_poly.pdbx_strand_id
1 'polypeptide(L)' 'MFAVIKAIAATILIAEVAGAFALSLVTLVLFTLHVHGLIFWGLEAITACLVIYGCALFFRSALAYERTASRPTED' A
#
# COMPACT_ATOMS: atom_id res chain seq x y z
N MET A 1 19.58 -4.42 -10.69
CA MET A 1 19.40 -3.25 -9.79
C MET A 1 18.29 -2.31 -10.24
N PHE A 2 18.24 -1.90 -11.51
CA PHE A 2 17.21 -0.98 -12.03
C PHE A 2 15.76 -1.48 -11.82
N ALA A 3 15.50 -2.76 -12.06
CA ALA A 3 14.20 -3.40 -11.84
C ALA A 3 13.69 -3.28 -10.39
N VAL A 4 14.58 -3.42 -9.40
CA VAL A 4 14.23 -3.32 -7.97
C VAL A 4 13.88 -1.88 -7.61
N ILE A 5 14.66 -0.90 -8.08
CA ILE A 5 14.41 0.52 -7.82
C ILE A 5 13.08 0.95 -8.45
N LYS A 6 12.79 0.49 -9.68
CA LYS A 6 11.51 0.73 -10.36
C LYS A 6 10.34 0.15 -9.58
N ALA A 7 10.46 -1.08 -9.09
CA ALA A 7 9.42 -1.73 -8.30
C ALA A 7 9.19 -1.04 -6.94
N ILE A 8 10.26 -0.59 -6.27
CA ILE A 8 10.17 0.18 -5.02
C ILE A 8 9.44 1.50 -5.26
N ALA A 9 9.89 2.29 -6.24
CA ALA A 9 9.30 3.59 -6.55
C ALA A 9 7.82 3.49 -6.91
N ALA A 10 7.44 2.51 -7.75
CA ALA A 10 6.04 2.26 -8.09
C ALA A 10 5.21 1.88 -6.86
N THR A 11 5.75 1.03 -5.97
CA THR A 11 5.04 0.61 -4.76
C THR A 11 4.83 1.78 -3.80
N ILE A 12 5.84 2.65 -3.62
CA ILE A 12 5.72 3.82 -2.75
C ILE A 12 4.63 4.77 -3.28
N LEU A 13 4.63 5.08 -4.58
CA LEU A 13 3.60 5.93 -5.16
C LEU A 13 2.20 5.33 -5.03
N ILE A 14 2.06 4.03 -5.25
CA ILE A 14 0.78 3.33 -5.05
C ILE A 14 0.37 3.38 -3.57
N ALA A 15 1.30 3.18 -2.65
CA ALA A 15 1.04 3.23 -1.21
C ALA A 15 0.61 4.62 -0.75
N GLU A 16 1.22 5.67 -1.29
CA GLU A 16 0.89 7.05 -0.98
C GLU A 16 -0.52 7.41 -1.45
N VAL A 17 -0.85 7.11 -2.71
CA VAL A 17 -2.17 7.41 -3.28
C VAL A 17 -3.26 6.56 -2.62
N ALA A 18 -3.04 5.25 -2.47
CA ALA A 18 -4.00 4.35 -1.83
C ALA A 18 -4.17 4.67 -0.35
N GLY A 19 -3.09 5.02 0.35
CA GLY A 19 -3.10 5.43 1.75
C GLY A 19 -3.85 6.72 1.98
N ALA A 20 -3.55 7.76 1.19
CA ALA A 20 -4.26 9.03 1.26
C ALA A 20 -5.76 8.85 1.01
N PHE A 21 -6.13 8.04 0.01
CA PHE A 21 -7.54 7.77 -0.29
C PHE A 21 -8.25 6.97 0.81
N ALA A 22 -7.66 5.86 1.27
CA ALA A 22 -8.26 5.00 2.28
C ALA A 22 -8.41 5.72 3.62
N LEU A 23 -7.38 6.47 4.04
CA LEU A 23 -7.46 7.28 5.25
C LEU A 23 -8.52 8.36 5.09
N SER A 24 -8.52 9.14 4.01
CA SER A 24 -9.52 10.20 3.79
C SER A 24 -10.96 9.66 3.81
N LEU A 25 -11.20 8.48 3.23
CA LEU A 25 -12.51 7.84 3.23
C LEU A 25 -12.93 7.41 4.64
N VAL A 26 -12.02 6.80 5.40
CA VAL A 26 -12.27 6.40 6.80
C VAL A 26 -12.51 7.62 7.68
N THR A 27 -11.68 8.66 7.56
CA THR A 27 -11.86 9.94 8.25
C THR A 27 -13.25 10.52 7.96
N LEU A 28 -13.67 10.57 6.70
CA LEU A 28 -14.96 11.11 6.28
C LEU A 28 -16.13 10.33 6.89
N VAL A 29 -16.07 9.00 6.85
CA VAL A 29 -17.09 8.11 7.44
C VAL A 29 -17.20 8.31 8.94
N LEU A 30 -16.05 8.31 9.64
CA LEU A 30 -16.02 8.50 11.09
C LEU A 30 -16.53 9.88 11.49
N PHE A 31 -16.18 10.92 10.72
CA PHE A 31 -16.67 12.28 10.94
C PHE A 31 -18.19 12.36 10.75
N THR A 32 -18.72 11.72 9.70
CA THR A 32 -20.17 11.65 9.44
C THR A 32 -20.91 10.95 10.59
N LEU A 33 -20.32 9.90 11.15
CA LEU A 33 -20.85 9.16 12.31
C LEU A 33 -20.61 9.87 13.66
N HIS A 34 -19.97 11.05 13.67
CA HIS A 34 -19.59 11.79 14.88
C HIS A 34 -18.75 10.95 15.87
N VAL A 35 -17.93 10.04 15.34
CA VAL A 35 -17.02 9.21 16.14
C VAL A 35 -15.75 10.01 16.41
N HIS A 36 -15.44 10.21 17.69
CA HIS A 36 -14.27 10.96 18.14
C HIS A 36 -13.45 10.18 19.16
N GLY A 37 -12.26 10.68 19.48
CA GLY A 37 -11.39 10.12 20.52
C GLY A 37 -10.71 8.83 20.09
N LEU A 38 -10.43 7.93 21.05
CA LEU A 38 -9.62 6.72 20.84
C LEU A 38 -10.09 5.82 19.70
N ILE A 39 -11.39 5.73 19.48
CA ILE A 39 -11.98 4.89 18.41
C ILE A 39 -11.64 5.46 17.03
N PHE A 40 -11.65 6.79 16.89
CA PHE A 40 -11.29 7.47 15.64
C PHE A 40 -9.84 7.16 15.26
N TRP A 41 -8.91 7.43 16.19
CA TRP A 41 -7.48 7.19 15.97
C TRP A 41 -7.16 5.71 15.76
N GLY A 42 -7.87 4.82 16.48
CA GLY A 42 -7.72 3.38 16.32
C GLY A 42 -8.10 2.90 14.91
N LEU A 43 -9.23 3.37 14.37
CA LEU A 43 -9.69 3.00 13.02
C LEU A 43 -8.78 3.56 11.92
N GLU A 44 -8.30 4.80 12.07
CA GLU A 44 -7.29 5.34 11.13
C GLU A 44 -5.98 4.56 11.19
N ALA A 45 -5.49 4.21 12.39
CA ALA A 45 -4.26 3.43 12.54
C ALA A 45 -4.39 2.02 11.92
N ILE A 46 -5.52 1.34 12.15
CA ILE A 46 -5.80 0.03 11.53
C ILE A 46 -5.83 0.17 10.01
N THR A 47 -6.47 1.22 9.49
CA THR A 47 -6.55 1.49 8.05
C THR A 47 -5.17 1.72 7.45
N ALA A 48 -4.32 2.53 8.10
CA ALA A 48 -2.93 2.73 7.69
C ALA A 48 -2.16 1.39 7.66
N CYS A 49 -2.29 0.56 8.69
CA CYS A 49 -1.66 -0.76 8.73
C CYS A 49 -2.13 -1.67 7.58
N LEU A 50 -3.43 -1.69 7.26
CA LEU A 50 -3.97 -2.48 6.16
C LEU A 50 -3.42 -2.03 4.80
N VAL A 51 -3.32 -0.72 4.57
CA VAL A 51 -2.73 -0.18 3.33
C VAL A 51 -1.26 -0.57 3.23
N ILE A 52 -0.48 -0.39 4.29
CA ILE A 52 0.94 -0.77 4.31
C ILE A 52 1.11 -2.26 4.02
N TYR A 53 0.28 -3.10 4.64
CA TYR A 53 0.30 -4.55 4.41
C TYR A 53 -0.04 -4.92 2.96
N GLY A 54 -1.10 -4.32 2.39
CA GLY A 54 -1.46 -4.53 0.98
C GLY A 54 -0.36 -4.10 0.02
N CYS A 55 0.29 -2.97 0.30
CA CYS A 55 1.41 -2.48 -0.49
C CYS A 55 2.65 -3.38 -0.37
N ALA A 56 2.92 -3.94 0.82
CA ALA A 56 4.01 -4.90 1.00
C ALA A 56 3.78 -6.21 0.21
N LEU A 57 2.53 -6.70 0.15
CA LEU A 57 2.17 -7.84 -0.69
C LEU A 57 2.33 -7.53 -2.18
N PHE A 58 1.90 -6.34 -2.63
CA PHE A 58 2.08 -5.91 -4.01
C PHE A 58 3.57 -5.82 -4.37
N PHE A 59 4.38 -5.22 -3.50
CA PHE A 59 5.83 -5.13 -3.67
C PHE A 59 6.49 -6.51 -3.83
N ARG A 60 6.13 -7.45 -2.96
CA ARG A 60 6.64 -8.82 -2.99
C ARG A 60 6.27 -9.52 -4.29
N SER A 61 5.06 -9.27 -4.80
CA SER A 61 4.57 -9.81 -6.07
C SER A 61 5.30 -9.19 -7.27
N ALA A 62 5.49 -7.87 -7.27
CA ALA A 62 6.23 -7.15 -8.29
C ALA A 62 7.72 -7.57 -8.34
N LEU A 63 8.34 -7.78 -7.18
CA LEU A 63 9.70 -8.32 -7.09
C LEU A 63 9.81 -9.74 -7.64
N ALA A 64 8.83 -10.60 -7.36
CA ALA A 64 8.80 -11.96 -7.90
C ALA A 64 8.63 -11.95 -9.43
N TYR A 65 7.80 -11.05 -9.95
CA TYR A 65 7.60 -10.87 -11.39
C TYR A 65 8.90 -10.42 -12.08
N GLU A 66 9.55 -9.37 -11.58
CA GLU A 66 10.80 -8.85 -12.16
C GLU A 66 11.94 -9.88 -12.09
N ARG A 67 11.99 -10.74 -11.05
CA ARG A 67 12.95 -11.86 -10.95
C ARG A 67 12.69 -12.97 -11.95
N THR A 68 11.42 -13.26 -12.24
CA THR A 68 11.05 -14.28 -13.24
C THR A 68 11.32 -13.77 -14.65
N ALA A 69 11.00 -12.51 -14.92
CA ALA A 69 11.23 -11.86 -16.21
C ALA A 69 12.72 -11.70 -16.56
N SER A 70 13.61 -11.75 -15.57
CA SER A 70 15.06 -11.67 -15.75
C SER A 70 15.75 -13.03 -15.84
N ARG A 71 15.02 -14.15 -15.77
CA ARG A 71 15.58 -15.46 -16.15
C ARG A 71 15.70 -15.52 -17.66
N PRO A 72 16.89 -15.81 -18.21
CA PRO A 72 17.02 -16.03 -19.65
C PRO A 72 16.18 -17.25 -20.01
N THR A 73 15.35 -17.10 -21.04
CA THR A 73 14.85 -18.23 -21.84
C THR A 73 16.08 -18.91 -22.43
N GLU A 74 16.57 -19.96 -21.77
CA GLU A 74 17.42 -20.97 -22.40
C GLU A 74 16.52 -21.75 -23.38
N ASP A 75 16.52 -21.30 -24.63
CA ASP A 75 16.21 -22.10 -25.82
C ASP A 75 17.50 -22.30 -26.62
#